data_AF-A0AA51UK61-F1
#
_entry.id   AF-A0AA51UK61-F1
#
_cell.length_a   1.000
_cell.length_b   1.000
_cell.length_c   1.000
_cell.angle_alpha   90.00
_cell.angle_beta   90.00
_cell.angle_gamma   90.00
#
_symmetry.space_group_name_H-M   'P 1'
#
loop_
_entity.id
_entity.type
_entity.pdbx_description
1 polymer ?
#
loop_
_entity_poly.entity_id
_entity_poly.type
_entity_poly.pdbx_seq_one_letter_code
_entity_poly.pdbx_strand_id
1 'polypeptide(L)'
;MPISETYEIVEVILSHYSCPSSCNAFCCKIADINLDENDLERLKQASEYKAYMVKSCNEDGKQHKICPPCPFLILDRCSVYDKRPAICRLFPFNICDLPDALLLFPCDMGASIFEDYVIYSNIILKQPISASTIESFAQSHCSFRTKLNEGLYIPMLILKINKLVAFKEYLESGLGFKGNPEIPV
;
A
#
# COMPACT_ATOMS: atom_id res chain seq x y z
N MET A 1 -16.42 -10.77 2.57
CA MET A 1 -15.62 -10.64 3.80
C MET A 1 -15.80 -9.21 4.35
N PRO A 2 -15.93 -8.98 5.67
CA PRO A 2 -15.95 -7.63 6.23
C PRO A 2 -14.68 -6.85 5.88
N ILE A 3 -14.80 -5.53 5.74
CA ILE A 3 -13.65 -4.67 5.45
C ILE A 3 -12.57 -4.82 6.53
N SER A 4 -12.95 -4.90 7.81
CA SER A 4 -12.02 -5.05 8.95
C SER A 4 -11.08 -6.26 8.84
N GLU A 5 -11.57 -7.41 8.40
CA GLU A 5 -10.74 -8.62 8.22
C GLU A 5 -9.70 -8.41 7.09
N THR A 6 -10.06 -7.65 6.05
CA THR A 6 -9.10 -7.29 4.97
C THR A 6 -7.96 -6.45 5.52
N TYR A 7 -8.27 -5.49 6.40
CA TYR A 7 -7.26 -4.65 7.04
C TYR A 7 -6.29 -5.49 7.87
N GLU A 8 -6.79 -6.41 8.68
CA GLU A 8 -5.93 -7.28 9.51
C GLU A 8 -4.98 -8.14 8.66
N ILE A 9 -5.46 -8.71 7.56
CA ILE A 9 -4.62 -9.49 6.64
C ILE A 9 -3.49 -8.62 6.08
N VAL A 10 -3.84 -7.44 5.59
CA VAL A 10 -2.87 -6.52 4.99
C VAL A 10 -1.88 -6.00 6.04
N GLU A 11 -2.33 -5.61 7.23
CA GLU A 11 -1.46 -5.12 8.29
C GLU A 11 -0.41 -6.17 8.71
N VAL A 12 -0.80 -7.44 8.81
CA VAL A 12 0.17 -8.52 9.08
C VAL A 12 1.15 -8.67 7.93
N ILE A 13 0.68 -8.78 6.67
CA ILE A 13 1.59 -8.88 5.52
C ILE A 13 2.58 -7.72 5.53
N LEU A 14 2.10 -6.47 5.69
CA LEU A 14 2.94 -5.28 5.67
C LEU A 14 3.91 -5.18 6.85
N SER A 15 3.65 -5.85 7.97
CA SER A 15 4.59 -5.91 9.09
C SER A 15 5.92 -6.61 8.73
N HIS A 16 5.94 -7.39 7.64
CA HIS A 16 7.14 -8.05 7.12
C HIS A 16 7.94 -7.20 6.13
N TYR A 17 7.44 -6.02 5.73
CA TYR A 17 8.07 -5.18 4.72
C TYR A 17 8.28 -3.75 5.23
N SER A 18 9.24 -3.05 4.63
CA SER A 18 9.51 -1.65 4.94
C SER A 18 9.61 -0.85 3.65
N CYS A 19 9.02 0.34 3.65
CA CYS A 19 9.20 1.28 2.56
C CYS A 19 10.67 1.73 2.54
N PRO A 20 11.39 1.63 1.41
CA PRO A 20 12.81 1.96 1.37
C PRO A 20 13.03 3.45 1.60
N SER A 21 14.18 3.78 2.21
CA SER A 21 14.55 5.17 2.52
C SER A 21 14.73 6.05 1.28
N SER A 22 14.92 5.43 0.11
CA SER A 22 15.00 6.05 -1.21
C SER A 22 13.62 6.38 -1.83
N CYS A 23 12.51 5.96 -1.20
CA CYS A 23 11.17 6.26 -1.69
C CYS A 23 10.80 7.74 -1.51
N ASN A 24 10.32 8.38 -2.59
CA ASN A 24 9.91 9.79 -2.58
C ASN A 24 8.43 9.98 -2.19
N ALA A 25 7.98 9.23 -1.19
CA ALA A 25 6.61 9.21 -0.66
C ALA A 25 5.52 9.18 -1.76
N PHE A 26 5.67 8.29 -2.75
CA PHE A 26 4.76 8.20 -3.87
C PHE A 26 3.31 8.01 -3.43
N CYS A 27 3.05 7.21 -2.39
CA CYS A 27 1.72 7.01 -1.81
C CYS A 27 1.01 8.31 -1.39
N CYS A 28 1.75 9.39 -1.07
CA CYS A 28 1.20 10.70 -0.74
C CYS A 28 0.86 11.56 -1.97
N LYS A 29 1.18 11.08 -3.18
CA LYS A 29 1.05 11.80 -4.46
C LYS A 29 0.05 11.17 -5.43
N ILE A 30 -0.33 9.90 -5.24
CA ILE A 30 -1.09 9.14 -6.25
C ILE A 30 -2.58 9.46 -6.23
N ALA A 31 -3.20 9.38 -5.06
CA ALA A 31 -4.64 9.24 -4.99
C ALA A 31 -5.24 10.09 -3.88
N ASP A 32 -6.46 10.48 -4.17
CA ASP A 32 -7.41 10.97 -3.20
C ASP A 32 -7.69 9.91 -2.12
N ILE A 33 -7.77 10.36 -0.87
CA ILE A 33 -7.96 9.49 0.30
C ILE A 33 -9.16 9.99 1.09
N ASN A 34 -10.19 9.15 1.19
CA ASN A 34 -11.32 9.40 2.07
C ASN A 34 -10.94 9.03 3.51
N LEU A 35 -11.33 9.88 4.45
CA LEU A 35 -11.07 9.73 5.88
C LEU A 35 -12.40 9.65 6.62
N ASP A 36 -12.43 8.82 7.66
CA ASP A 36 -13.46 8.88 8.68
C ASP A 36 -13.08 9.90 9.78
N GLU A 37 -13.98 10.10 10.75
CA GLU A 37 -13.77 11.03 11.86
C GLU A 37 -12.57 10.62 12.74
N ASN A 38 -12.32 9.32 12.93
CA ASN A 38 -11.22 8.82 13.74
C ASN A 38 -9.86 9.09 13.09
N ASP A 39 -9.76 8.92 11.78
CA ASP A 39 -8.58 9.24 10.99
C ASP A 39 -8.32 10.76 10.99
N LEU A 40 -9.38 11.59 10.86
CA LEU A 40 -9.21 13.04 10.95
C LEU A 40 -8.72 13.47 12.34
N GLU A 41 -9.30 12.93 13.41
CA GLU A 41 -8.91 13.27 14.79
C GLU A 41 -7.45 12.89 15.05
N ARG A 42 -7.02 11.71 14.59
CA ARG A 42 -5.62 11.28 14.65
C ARG A 42 -4.67 12.25 13.93
N LEU A 43 -5.10 12.77 12.77
CA LEU A 43 -4.32 13.76 12.01
C LEU A 43 -4.28 15.12 12.71
N LYS A 44 -5.38 15.58 13.31
CA LYS A 44 -5.42 16.82 14.11
C LYS A 44 -4.45 16.77 15.28
N GLN A 45 -4.40 15.64 15.99
CA GLN A 45 -3.45 15.41 17.08
C GLN A 45 -1.99 15.39 16.60
N ALA A 46 -1.74 15.09 15.32
CA ALA A 46 -0.40 15.13 14.73
C ALA A 46 -0.03 16.55 14.26
N SER A 47 -0.97 17.27 13.64
CA SER A 47 -0.82 18.67 13.27
C SER A 47 -2.18 19.27 12.93
N GLU A 48 -2.71 20.08 13.83
CA GLU A 48 -3.99 20.77 13.66
C GLU A 48 -4.00 21.65 12.40
N TYR A 49 -2.93 22.43 12.18
CA TYR A 49 -2.79 23.30 11.02
C TYR A 49 -2.88 22.54 9.69
N LYS A 50 -2.21 21.39 9.57
CA LYS A 50 -2.25 20.58 8.35
C LYS A 50 -3.56 19.83 8.20
N ALA A 51 -4.17 19.38 9.31
CA ALA A 51 -5.47 18.75 9.29
C ALA A 51 -6.57 19.71 8.78
N TYR A 52 -6.42 21.02 9.00
CA TYR A 52 -7.33 22.03 8.43
C TYR A 52 -7.29 22.08 6.89
N MET A 53 -6.21 21.64 6.26
CA MET A 53 -6.10 21.58 4.79
C MET A 53 -6.82 20.37 4.18
N VAL A 54 -7.31 19.43 5.00
CA VAL A 54 -8.15 18.31 4.56
C VAL A 54 -9.53 18.86 4.19
N LYS A 55 -9.99 18.56 2.97
CA LYS A 55 -11.26 19.09 2.46
C LYS A 55 -12.43 18.33 3.08
N SER A 56 -13.50 19.06 3.43
CA SER A 56 -14.82 18.44 3.64
C SER A 56 -15.46 18.17 2.28
N CYS A 57 -16.03 16.98 2.09
CA CYS A 57 -16.63 16.56 0.83
C CYS A 57 -18.17 16.54 0.84
N ASN A 58 -18.80 16.80 1.98
CA ASN A 58 -20.26 16.89 2.10
C ASN A 58 -20.70 18.09 2.93
N GLU A 59 -21.97 18.48 2.75
CA GLU A 59 -22.61 19.60 3.47
C GLU A 59 -22.66 19.34 4.98
N ASP A 60 -22.80 18.07 5.38
CA ASP A 60 -22.84 17.63 6.78
C ASP A 60 -21.46 17.65 7.47
N GLY A 61 -20.37 17.86 6.73
CA GLY A 61 -19.03 17.95 7.29
C GLY A 61 -18.42 16.62 7.78
N LYS A 62 -19.08 15.49 7.55
CA LYS A 62 -18.69 14.17 8.09
C LYS A 62 -17.75 13.35 7.21
N GLN A 63 -17.62 13.72 5.94
CA GLN A 63 -16.69 13.06 5.02
C GLN A 63 -15.54 13.98 4.72
N HIS A 64 -14.35 13.52 5.06
CA HIS A 64 -13.11 14.27 4.87
C HIS A 64 -12.26 13.61 3.82
N LYS A 65 -11.51 14.41 3.06
CA LYS A 65 -10.70 13.93 1.95
C LYS A 65 -9.36 14.62 1.88
N ILE A 66 -8.31 13.82 1.79
CA ILE A 66 -6.98 14.28 1.40
C ILE A 66 -6.91 14.23 -0.12
N CYS A 67 -6.57 15.37 -0.74
CA CYS A 67 -6.22 15.43 -2.15
C CYS A 67 -4.71 15.46 -2.33
N PRO A 68 -4.16 14.88 -3.42
CA PRO A 68 -2.77 15.06 -3.79
C PRO A 68 -2.42 16.51 -4.16
N PRO A 69 -1.20 16.99 -3.84
CA PRO A 69 -0.27 16.34 -2.92
C PRO A 69 -0.81 16.37 -1.48
N CYS A 70 -0.61 15.28 -0.74
CA CYS A 70 -1.07 15.18 0.65
C CYS A 70 -0.53 16.36 1.49
N PRO A 71 -1.36 17.05 2.30
CA PRO A 71 -0.91 18.17 3.15
C PRO A 71 0.20 17.80 4.14
N PHE A 72 0.35 16.51 4.43
CA PHE A 72 1.38 15.99 5.32
C PHE A 72 2.68 15.59 4.59
N LEU A 73 2.77 15.80 3.28
CA LEU A 73 4.01 15.62 2.50
C LEU A 73 4.97 16.80 2.76
N ILE A 74 6.15 16.52 3.31
CA ILE A 74 7.26 17.49 3.47
C ILE A 74 8.51 16.88 2.86
N LEU A 75 9.15 17.58 1.92
CA LEU A 75 10.43 17.17 1.32
C LEU A 75 10.43 15.69 0.90
N ASP A 76 9.38 15.28 0.18
CA ASP A 76 9.18 13.90 -0.29
C ASP A 76 9.08 12.83 0.81
N ARG A 77 8.72 13.22 2.03
CA ARG A 77 8.42 12.31 3.16
C ARG A 77 7.07 12.62 3.81
N CYS A 78 6.38 11.59 4.26
CA CYS A 78 5.15 11.75 5.03
C CYS A 78 5.49 12.17 6.46
N SER A 79 5.10 13.38 6.87
CA SER A 79 5.40 13.90 8.21
C SER A 79 4.59 13.25 9.32
N VAL A 80 3.65 12.35 8.98
CA VAL A 80 2.78 11.61 9.91
C VAL A 80 2.83 10.12 9.62
N TYR A 81 3.97 9.60 9.16
CA TYR A 81 4.10 8.21 8.69
C TYR A 81 3.58 7.17 9.72
N ASP A 82 3.91 7.34 11.00
CA ASP A 82 3.48 6.42 12.07
C ASP A 82 2.03 6.65 12.53
N LYS A 83 1.47 7.81 12.20
CA LYS A 83 0.09 8.20 12.50
C LYS A 83 -0.79 8.21 11.24
N ARG A 84 -0.35 7.54 10.18
CA ARG A 84 -1.06 7.47 8.89
C ARG A 84 -2.52 7.04 9.10
N PRO A 85 -3.48 7.61 8.37
CA PRO A 85 -4.86 7.11 8.28
C PRO A 85 -4.94 5.62 7.93
N ALA A 86 -6.07 4.97 8.21
CA ALA A 86 -6.25 3.55 7.95
C ALA A 86 -5.94 3.18 6.49
N ILE A 87 -6.51 3.91 5.52
CA ILE A 87 -6.28 3.62 4.10
C ILE A 87 -4.81 3.88 3.68
N CYS A 88 -4.13 4.84 4.30
CA CYS A 88 -2.71 5.10 4.08
C CYS A 88 -1.81 3.96 4.60
N ARG A 89 -2.29 3.21 5.61
CA ARG A 89 -1.57 2.04 6.16
C ARG A 89 -1.73 0.81 5.27
N LEU A 90 -2.75 0.73 4.43
CA LEU A 90 -2.91 -0.38 3.47
C LEU A 90 -1.92 -0.33 2.30
N PHE A 91 -1.37 0.84 1.97
CA PHE A 91 -0.45 0.96 0.84
C PHE A 91 0.78 0.05 1.04
N PRO A 92 1.15 -0.78 0.03
CA PRO A 92 0.88 -0.65 -1.40
C PRO A 92 -0.33 -1.45 -1.90
N PHE A 93 -1.14 -2.00 -1.01
CA PHE A 93 -2.45 -2.54 -1.38
C PHE A 93 -3.49 -1.43 -1.52
N ASN A 94 -4.45 -1.65 -2.39
CA ASN A 94 -5.62 -0.79 -2.52
C ASN A 94 -6.89 -1.60 -2.76
N ILE A 95 -8.01 -1.09 -2.27
CA ILE A 95 -9.32 -1.68 -2.49
C ILE A 95 -9.74 -1.38 -3.94
N CYS A 96 -10.44 -2.32 -4.57
CA CYS A 96 -10.98 -2.16 -5.90
C CYS A 96 -12.40 -2.71 -5.99
N ASP A 97 -13.08 -2.45 -7.10
CA ASP A 97 -14.47 -2.86 -7.30
C ASP A 97 -14.64 -4.37 -7.53
N LEU A 98 -13.54 -5.11 -7.66
CA LEU A 98 -13.58 -6.55 -7.82
C LEU A 98 -13.84 -7.23 -6.46
N PRO A 99 -14.84 -8.12 -6.39
CA PRO A 99 -15.14 -8.84 -5.16
C PRO A 99 -13.96 -9.73 -4.75
N ASP A 100 -13.70 -9.71 -3.44
CA ASP A 100 -12.68 -10.50 -2.76
C ASP A 100 -11.28 -10.36 -3.38
N ALA A 101 -10.93 -9.14 -3.80
CA ALA A 101 -9.63 -8.82 -4.39
C ALA A 101 -9.08 -7.47 -3.92
N LEU A 102 -7.75 -7.38 -3.88
CA LEU A 102 -7.00 -6.15 -3.70
C LEU A 102 -6.11 -5.90 -4.92
N LEU A 103 -5.81 -4.63 -5.16
CA LEU A 103 -4.77 -4.22 -6.09
C LEU A 103 -3.46 -4.07 -5.33
N LEU A 104 -2.36 -4.49 -5.95
CA LEU A 104 -1.00 -4.26 -5.47
C LEU A 104 -0.29 -3.28 -6.41
N PHE A 105 0.14 -2.14 -5.85
CA PHE A 105 0.88 -1.12 -6.57
C PHE A 105 2.33 -1.56 -6.85
N PRO A 106 2.87 -1.32 -8.05
CA PRO A 106 4.23 -1.73 -8.42
C PRO A 106 5.32 -0.75 -7.93
N CYS A 107 5.17 -0.19 -6.73
CA CYS A 107 6.25 0.53 -6.06
C CYS A 107 7.28 -0.46 -5.48
N ASP A 108 8.43 0.01 -5.01
CA ASP A 108 9.51 -0.82 -4.45
C ASP A 108 8.99 -1.84 -3.41
N MET A 109 8.18 -1.38 -2.45
CA MET A 109 7.59 -2.26 -1.42
C MET A 109 6.62 -3.28 -2.02
N GLY A 110 5.85 -2.89 -3.04
CA GLY A 110 4.95 -3.82 -3.73
C GLY A 110 5.69 -4.83 -4.61
N ALA A 111 6.84 -4.45 -5.17
CA ALA A 111 7.73 -5.37 -5.87
C ALA A 111 8.29 -6.43 -4.93
N SER A 112 8.79 -6.05 -3.76
CA SER A 112 9.26 -7.01 -2.75
C SER A 112 8.16 -7.97 -2.30
N ILE A 113 6.95 -7.47 -2.04
CA ILE A 113 5.79 -8.31 -1.71
C ILE A 113 5.48 -9.31 -2.83
N PHE A 114 5.53 -8.86 -4.09
CA PHE A 114 5.20 -9.71 -5.22
C PHE A 114 6.27 -10.77 -5.49
N GLU A 115 7.55 -10.45 -5.30
CA GLU A 115 8.66 -11.43 -5.39
C GLU A 115 8.46 -12.58 -4.41
N ASP A 116 8.20 -12.27 -3.15
CA ASP A 116 7.92 -13.30 -2.12
C ASP A 116 6.64 -14.07 -2.43
N TYR A 117 5.61 -13.39 -2.95
CA TYR A 117 4.37 -14.04 -3.37
C TYR A 117 4.59 -15.02 -4.54
N VAL A 118 5.46 -14.70 -5.51
CA VAL A 118 5.82 -15.61 -6.61
C VAL A 118 6.55 -16.85 -6.07
N ILE A 119 7.48 -16.66 -5.15
CA ILE A 119 8.21 -17.76 -4.48
C ILE A 119 7.21 -18.66 -3.74
N TYR A 120 6.36 -18.08 -2.91
CA TYR A 120 5.30 -18.79 -2.20
C TYR A 120 4.39 -19.58 -3.16
N SER A 121 3.91 -18.93 -4.23
CA SER A 121 2.99 -19.55 -5.18
C SER A 121 3.64 -20.73 -5.91
N ASN A 122 4.92 -20.60 -6.27
CA ASN A 122 5.67 -21.65 -6.95
C ASN A 122 6.02 -22.83 -6.03
N ILE A 123 6.62 -22.55 -4.88
CA ILE A 123 7.20 -23.57 -4.00
C ILE A 123 6.13 -24.22 -3.12
N ILE A 124 5.27 -23.41 -2.50
CA ILE A 124 4.31 -23.87 -1.50
C ILE A 124 3.02 -24.32 -2.15
N LEU A 125 2.42 -23.47 -3.00
CA LEU A 125 1.16 -23.80 -3.65
C LEU A 125 1.33 -24.72 -4.86
N LYS A 126 2.55 -24.88 -5.40
CA LYS A 126 2.81 -25.57 -6.68
C LYS A 126 1.92 -25.03 -7.82
N GLN A 127 1.60 -23.74 -7.74
CA GLN A 127 0.78 -22.98 -8.69
C GLN A 127 1.62 -21.80 -9.17
N PRO A 128 2.55 -22.01 -10.11
CA PRO A 128 3.43 -20.93 -10.57
C PRO A 128 2.62 -19.80 -11.20
N ILE A 129 3.00 -18.56 -10.87
CA ILE A 129 2.50 -17.37 -11.55
C ILE A 129 3.05 -17.38 -12.98
N SER A 130 2.23 -17.01 -13.98
CA SER A 130 2.68 -17.03 -15.37
C SER A 130 3.84 -16.07 -15.59
N ALA A 131 4.81 -16.47 -16.42
CA ALA A 131 5.94 -15.62 -16.80
C ALA A 131 5.49 -14.25 -17.32
N SER A 132 4.41 -14.22 -18.12
CA SER A 132 3.82 -12.98 -18.62
C SER A 132 3.30 -12.04 -17.53
N THR A 133 2.76 -12.57 -16.43
CA THR A 133 2.31 -11.75 -15.30
C THR A 133 3.50 -11.18 -14.55
N ILE A 134 4.55 -12.00 -14.35
CA ILE A 134 5.80 -11.57 -13.71
C ILE A 134 6.47 -10.45 -14.50
N GLU A 135 6.64 -10.64 -15.82
CA GLU A 135 7.23 -9.66 -16.72
C GLU A 135 6.41 -8.35 -16.77
N SER A 136 5.08 -8.46 -16.86
CA SER A 136 4.18 -7.29 -16.88
C SER A 136 4.27 -6.46 -15.60
N PHE A 137 4.32 -7.13 -14.44
CA PHE A 137 4.47 -6.42 -13.16
C PHE A 137 5.87 -5.80 -13.02
N ALA A 138 6.93 -6.51 -13.39
CA ALA A 138 8.29 -5.99 -13.39
C ALA A 138 8.43 -4.76 -14.31
N GLN A 139 7.84 -4.78 -15.51
CA GLN A 139 7.82 -3.62 -16.39
C GLN A 139 7.02 -2.44 -15.79
N SER A 140 5.92 -2.75 -15.11
CA SER A 140 5.13 -1.74 -14.39
C SER A 140 5.91 -1.12 -13.24
N HIS A 141 6.74 -1.90 -12.54
CA HIS A 141 7.65 -1.44 -11.50
C HIS A 141 8.75 -0.52 -12.07
N CYS A 142 9.46 -0.97 -13.11
CA CYS A 142 10.51 -0.17 -13.77
C CYS A 142 10.00 1.18 -14.29
N SER A 143 8.74 1.24 -14.75
CA SER A 143 8.12 2.45 -15.29
C SER A 143 7.27 3.22 -14.26
N PHE A 144 7.17 2.74 -13.01
CA PHE A 144 6.24 3.26 -12.01
C PHE A 144 6.43 4.75 -11.76
N ARG A 145 7.68 5.16 -11.48
CA ARG A 145 8.01 6.56 -11.17
C ARG A 145 7.69 7.50 -12.34
N THR A 146 8.07 7.12 -13.55
CA THR A 146 7.84 7.93 -14.75
C THR A 146 6.35 8.07 -15.02
N LYS A 147 5.60 6.96 -15.04
CA LYS A 147 4.16 6.97 -15.26
C LYS A 147 3.41 7.80 -14.23
N LEU A 148 3.79 7.68 -12.96
CA LEU A 148 3.17 8.47 -11.89
C LEU A 148 3.38 9.98 -12.10
N ASN A 149 4.60 10.39 -12.41
CA ASN A 149 4.92 11.81 -12.63
C ASN A 149 4.21 12.38 -13.87
N GLU A 150 3.98 11.55 -14.88
CA GLU A 150 3.29 11.92 -16.12
C GLU A 150 1.76 11.78 -16.02
N GLY A 151 1.23 11.34 -14.87
CA GLY A 151 -0.21 11.12 -14.68
C GLY A 151 -0.76 9.99 -15.56
N LEU A 152 0.09 9.06 -15.99
CA LEU A 152 -0.28 7.93 -16.83
C LEU A 152 -0.86 6.78 -16.01
N TYR A 153 -1.62 5.92 -16.70
CA TYR A 153 -2.13 4.69 -16.12
C TYR A 153 -0.99 3.78 -15.63
N ILE A 154 -1.10 3.33 -14.38
CA ILE A 154 -0.16 2.41 -13.74
C ILE A 154 -0.85 1.04 -13.66
N PRO A 155 -0.37 0.03 -14.41
CA PRO A 155 -0.89 -1.32 -14.28
C PRO A 155 -0.58 -1.86 -12.87
N MET A 156 -1.62 -2.31 -12.18
CA MET A 156 -1.55 -2.88 -10.84
C MET A 156 -1.88 -4.37 -10.90
N LEU A 157 -1.31 -5.16 -10.00
CA LEU A 157 -1.61 -6.58 -9.91
C LEU A 157 -2.89 -6.80 -9.10
N ILE A 158 -3.79 -7.65 -9.59
CA ILE A 158 -4.98 -8.07 -8.83
C ILE A 158 -4.62 -9.33 -8.04
N LEU A 159 -4.79 -9.28 -6.71
CA LEU A 159 -4.59 -10.40 -5.80
C LEU A 159 -5.89 -10.76 -5.10
N LYS A 160 -6.24 -12.05 -5.12
CA LYS A 160 -7.43 -12.55 -4.44
C LYS A 160 -7.19 -12.63 -2.93
N ILE A 161 -8.17 -12.18 -2.15
CA ILE A 161 -8.06 -12.10 -0.68
C ILE A 161 -7.78 -13.48 -0.08
N ASN A 162 -8.45 -14.55 -0.54
CA ASN A 162 -8.19 -15.90 -0.04
C ASN A 162 -6.75 -16.37 -0.29
N LYS A 163 -6.10 -15.91 -1.36
CA LYS A 163 -4.68 -16.17 -1.62
C LYS A 163 -3.78 -15.36 -0.69
N LEU A 164 -4.19 -14.13 -0.34
CA LEU A 164 -3.50 -13.29 0.64
C LEU A 164 -3.59 -13.86 2.07
N VAL A 165 -4.71 -14.46 2.46
CA VAL A 165 -4.84 -15.17 3.75
C VAL A 165 -3.78 -16.26 3.86
N ALA A 166 -3.68 -17.14 2.85
CA ALA A 166 -2.70 -18.21 2.87
C ALA A 166 -1.25 -17.70 2.74
N PHE A 167 -1.04 -16.59 2.02
CA PHE A 167 0.27 -15.93 1.95
C PHE A 167 0.68 -15.30 3.29
N LYS A 168 -0.26 -14.69 4.03
CA LYS A 168 -0.04 -14.21 5.39
C LYS A 168 0.45 -15.34 6.30
N GLU A 169 -0.24 -16.47 6.32
CA GLU A 169 0.15 -17.64 7.13
C GLU A 169 1.57 -18.14 6.77
N TYR A 170 1.91 -18.10 5.48
CA TYR A 170 3.27 -18.41 5.01
C TYR A 170 4.31 -17.44 5.57
N LEU A 171 4.05 -16.13 5.57
CA LEU A 171 4.96 -15.13 6.14
C LEU A 171 5.13 -15.31 7.66
N GLU A 172 4.04 -15.59 8.38
CA GLU A 172 4.04 -15.83 9.83
C GLU A 172 4.81 -17.11 10.20
N SER A 173 4.82 -18.12 9.33
CA SER A 173 5.55 -19.38 9.57
C SER A 173 7.08 -19.23 9.60
N GLY A 174 7.62 -18.08 9.19
CA GLY A 174 9.07 -17.85 9.10
C GLY A 174 9.76 -18.59 7.94
N LEU A 175 8.99 -19.29 7.09
CA LEU A 175 9.46 -19.86 5.83
C LEU A 175 9.61 -18.80 4.70
N GLY A 176 9.13 -17.59 4.95
CA GLY A 176 9.37 -16.41 4.11
C GLY A 176 10.85 -16.03 4.07
N PHE A 177 11.37 -15.76 2.88
CA PHE A 177 12.76 -15.32 2.72
C PHE A 177 12.93 -13.94 3.35
N LYS A 178 13.71 -13.82 4.43
CA LYS A 178 14.05 -12.51 5.01
C LYS A 178 15.05 -11.81 4.08
N GLY A 179 14.54 -11.09 3.08
CA GLY A 179 15.30 -10.17 2.26
C GLY A 179 15.88 -9.02 3.09
N ASN A 180 17.19 -9.06 3.30
CA ASN A 180 18.10 -8.14 3.99
C ASN A 180 18.02 -8.06 5.54
N PRO A 181 18.98 -8.72 6.25
CA PRO A 181 19.39 -8.23 7.55
C PRO A 181 20.06 -6.86 7.37
N GLU A 182 19.60 -5.90 8.17
CA GLU A 182 20.29 -4.69 8.64
C GLU A 182 21.63 -4.37 7.96
N ILE A 183 21.69 -3.26 7.22
CA ILE A 183 22.95 -2.52 7.08
C ILE A 183 23.18 -1.86 8.43
N PRO A 184 24.24 -2.20 9.18
CA PRO A 184 24.60 -1.46 10.38
C PRO A 184 25.08 -0.08 9.95
N VAL A 185 24.52 0.97 10.55
CA VAL A 185 25.19 2.28 10.65
C VAL A 185 25.81 2.37 12.02
#